data_AF-W7D893-F1
#
_entry.id   AF-W7D893-F1
#
_cell.length_a   1.000
_cell.length_b   1.000
_cell.length_c   1.000
_cell.angle_alpha   90.00
_cell.angle_beta   90.00
_cell.angle_gamma   90.00
#
_symmetry.space_group_name_H-M   'P 1'
#
loop_
_entity.id
_entity.type
_entity.pdbx_description
1 polymer ?
#
loop_
_entity_poly.entity_id
_entity_poly.type
_entity_poly.pdbx_seq_one_letter_code
_entity_poly.pdbx_strand_id
1 'polypeptide(L)' 'MRQYEEWVPKIYFLKRRFIHELNGAIYVELRQKLEQLVSEGKAVDATNFNYSDTEKYKGNPTYIKYLC' A
#
# COMPACT_ATOMS: atom_id res chain seq x y z
N MET A 1 21.43 -20.61 -3.29
CA MET A 1 21.39 -19.67 -2.16
C MET A 1 20.22 -18.74 -2.40
N ARG A 2 19.14 -18.85 -1.61
CA ARG A 2 18.03 -17.87 -1.72
C ARG A 2 18.52 -16.62 -0.98
N GLN A 3 18.87 -15.57 -1.72
CA GLN A 3 19.03 -14.25 -1.12
C GLN A 3 17.70 -13.93 -0.45
N TYR A 4 17.70 -13.85 0.86
CA TYR A 4 16.63 -13.18 1.58
C TYR A 4 16.82 -11.71 1.24
N GLU A 5 16.14 -11.22 0.19
CA GLU A 5 15.96 -9.78 0.03
C GLU A 5 15.44 -9.26 1.36
N GLU A 6 16.17 -8.34 1.99
CA GLU A 6 15.71 -7.64 3.18
C GLU A 6 14.35 -7.04 2.85
N TRP A 7 13.29 -7.57 3.46
CA TRP A 7 11.94 -7.08 3.28
C TRP A 7 11.85 -5.71 3.92
N VAL A 8 12.13 -4.66 3.14
CA VAL A 8 11.86 -3.29 3.55
C VAL A 8 10.35 -3.13 3.63
N PRO A 9 9.78 -2.88 4.82
CA PRO A 9 8.36 -2.73 4.98
C PRO A 9 7.88 -1.50 4.21
N LYS A 10 6.87 -1.68 3.37
CA LYS A 10 6.24 -0.63 2.59
C LYS A 10 4.86 -0.31 3.13
N ILE A 11 4.50 0.97 3.08
CA ILE A 11 3.20 1.44 3.54
C ILE A 11 2.44 1.98 2.33
N TYR A 12 1.22 1.48 2.14
CA TYR A 12 0.33 1.96 1.10
C TYR A 12 -0.99 2.44 1.69
N PHE A 13 -1.54 3.51 1.11
CA PHE A 13 -2.92 3.94 1.36
C PHE A 13 -3.75 3.72 0.11
N LEU A 14 -4.62 2.73 0.13
CA LEU A 14 -5.53 2.41 -0.97
C LEU A 14 -6.85 3.14 -0.79
N LYS A 15 -7.38 3.76 -1.86
CA LYS A 15 -8.77 4.27 -1.83
C LYS A 15 -9.73 3.09 -1.69
N ARG A 16 -10.54 3.10 -0.64
CA ARG A 16 -11.46 2.03 -0.23
C ARG A 16 -12.34 1.49 -1.35
N ARG A 17 -12.78 2.36 -2.26
CA ARG A 17 -13.60 1.95 -3.42
C ARG A 17 -12.91 0.95 -4.35
N PHE A 18 -11.57 0.88 -4.36
CA PHE A 18 -10.77 -0.02 -5.21
C PHE A 18 -10.27 -1.27 -4.46
N ILE A 19 -10.76 -1.54 -3.24
CA ILE A 19 -10.35 -2.74 -2.48
C ILE A 19 -10.60 -4.04 -3.25
N HIS A 20 -11.65 -4.07 -4.09
CA HIS A 20 -11.99 -5.23 -4.90
C HIS A 20 -10.93 -5.56 -5.96
N GLU A 21 -10.14 -4.58 -6.42
CA GLU A 21 -9.06 -4.79 -7.40
C GLU A 21 -7.89 -5.61 -6.83
N LEU A 22 -7.76 -5.65 -5.49
CA LEU A 22 -6.80 -6.53 -4.83
C LEU A 22 -7.14 -8.01 -5.04
N ASN A 23 -8.40 -8.38 -5.28
CA ASN A 23 -8.85 -9.76 -5.54
C ASN A 23 -8.34 -10.79 -4.50
N GLY A 24 -8.29 -10.41 -3.22
CA GLY A 24 -7.80 -11.29 -2.15
C GLY A 24 -6.29 -11.55 -2.16
N ALA A 25 -5.51 -10.79 -2.94
CA ALA A 25 -4.05 -10.90 -2.95
C ALA A 25 -3.44 -10.66 -1.57
N ILE A 26 -2.39 -11.42 -1.26
CA ILE A 26 -1.64 -11.37 0.00
C ILE A 26 -0.13 -11.34 -0.28
N TYR A 27 0.67 -10.93 0.71
CA TYR A 27 2.14 -10.91 0.65
C TYR A 27 2.70 -10.24 -0.62
N VAL A 28 3.48 -10.98 -1.42
CA VAL A 28 4.16 -10.48 -2.64
C VAL A 28 3.16 -10.00 -3.68
N GLU A 29 2.09 -10.75 -3.90
CA GLU A 29 1.07 -10.40 -4.89
C GLU A 29 0.32 -9.13 -4.48
N LEU A 30 0.01 -8.99 -3.18
CA LEU A 30 -0.60 -7.79 -2.64
C LEU A 30 0.28 -6.56 -2.89
N ARG A 31 1.58 -6.69 -2.62
CA ARG A 31 2.55 -5.61 -2.85
C ARG A 31 2.62 -5.20 -4.33
N GLN A 32 2.75 -6.17 -5.24
CA GLN A 32 2.78 -5.89 -6.68
C GLN A 32 1.51 -5.18 -7.16
N LYS A 33 0.34 -5.62 -6.68
CA LYS A 33 -0.93 -4.97 -7.00
C LYS A 33 -1.02 -3.56 -6.43
N LEU A 34 -0.58 -3.34 -5.19
CA LEU A 34 -0.57 -2.01 -4.61
C LEU A 34 0.36 -1.07 -5.38
N GLU A 35 1.53 -1.53 -5.83
CA GLU A 35 2.43 -0.76 -6.70
C GLU A 35 1.77 -0.40 -8.03
N GLN A 36 1.08 -1.34 -8.68
CA GLN A 36 0.31 -1.06 -9.89
C GLN A 36 -0.80 -0.01 -9.63
N LEU A 37 -1.56 -0.18 -8.55
CA LEU A 37 -2.63 0.75 -8.18
C LEU A 37 -2.10 2.14 -7.80
N VAL A 38 -0.85 2.24 -7.32
CA VAL A 38 -0.16 3.53 -7.15
C VAL A 38 0.10 4.18 -8.51
N SER A 39 0.62 3.44 -9.50
CA SER A 39 0.82 3.96 -10.86
C SER A 39 -0.47 4.44 -11.53
N GLU A 40 -1.62 3.85 -11.17
CA GLU A 40 -2.95 4.24 -11.65
C GLU A 40 -3.60 5.38 -10.83
N GLY A 41 -2.93 5.90 -9.80
CA GLY A 41 -3.45 6.96 -8.93
C GLY A 41 -4.60 6.51 -8.01
N LYS A 42 -4.75 5.20 -7.83
CA LYS A 42 -5.78 4.55 -7.00
C LYS A 42 -5.29 4.27 -5.58
N ALA A 43 -3.99 4.13 -5.40
CA ALA A 43 -3.30 4.04 -4.12
C ALA A 43 -2.19 5.10 -4.00
N VAL A 44 -1.66 5.26 -2.79
CA VAL A 44 -0.53 6.15 -2.49
C VAL A 44 0.56 5.31 -1.80
N ASP A 45 1.78 5.35 -2.33
CA ASP A 45 2.97 4.85 -1.63
C ASP A 45 3.38 5.88 -0.57
N ALA A 46 3.27 5.49 0.68
CA ALA A 46 3.60 6.30 1.85
C ALA A 46 4.80 5.72 2.64
N THR A 47 5.61 4.88 2.00
CA THR A 47 6.80 4.26 2.62
C THR A 47 7.76 5.33 3.14
N ASN A 48 7.89 6.45 2.42
CA ASN A 48 8.78 7.56 2.78
C ASN A 48 8.04 8.75 3.41
N PHE A 49 6.78 8.59 3.82
CA PHE A 49 6.04 9.70 4.41
C PHE A 49 6.49 9.95 5.85
N ASN A 50 6.62 11.22 6.20
CA ASN A 50 6.75 11.63 7.59
C ASN A 50 5.43 11.41 8.33
N TYR A 51 5.51 11.33 9.66
CA TYR A 51 4.34 11.09 10.53
C TYR A 51 3.16 12.01 10.18
N SER A 52 3.41 13.31 10.03
CA SER A 52 2.40 14.33 9.70
C SER A 52 1.69 14.09 8.36
N ASP A 53 2.37 13.54 7.35
CA ASP A 53 1.75 13.23 6.05
C ASP A 53 0.86 12.01 6.11
N THR A 54 1.18 11.03 6.97
CA THR A 54 0.35 9.84 7.17
C THR A 54 -0.97 10.15 7.90
N GLU A 55 -1.03 11.21 8.73
CA GLU A 55 -2.25 11.59 9.45
C GLU A 55 -3.38 12.01 8.51
N LYS A 56 -3.05 12.63 7.37
CA LYS A 56 -4.02 12.99 6.31
C LYS A 56 -4.81 11.79 5.80
N TYR A 57 -4.22 10.60 5.87
CA TYR A 57 -4.82 9.35 5.38
C TYR A 57 -5.34 8.48 6.51
N LYS A 58 -4.68 8.47 7.69
CA LYS A 58 -5.05 7.64 8.84
C LYS A 58 -6.45 7.96 9.39
N GLY A 59 -6.85 9.23 9.37
CA GLY A 59 -8.17 9.68 9.81
C GLY A 59 -9.23 9.70 8.70
N ASN A 60 -8.86 9.38 7.46
CA ASN A 60 -9.76 9.55 6.30
C ASN A 60 -10.42 8.20 5.94
N PRO A 61 -11.76 8.05 6.09
CA PRO A 61 -12.46 6.81 5.81
C PRO A 61 -12.42 6.39 4.33
N THR A 62 -11.98 7.30 3.45
CA THR A 62 -11.76 7.03 2.02
C THR A 62 -10.58 6.09 1.80
N TYR A 63 -9.64 5.98 2.73
CA TYR A 63 -8.41 5.21 2.56
C TYR A 63 -8.32 4.02 3.53
N ILE A 64 -7.65 2.97 3.08
CA ILE A 64 -7.29 1.80 3.87
C ILE A 64 -5.77 1.70 3.87
N LYS A 65 -5.18 1.55 5.05
CA LYS A 65 -3.74 1.38 5.21
C LYS A 65 -3.36 -0.10 5.02
N TYR A 66 -2.38 -0.35 4.16
CA TYR A 66 -1.71 -1.63 4.01
C TYR A 66 -0.26 -1.50 4.43
N LEU A 67 0.23 -2.50 5.17
CA LEU A 67 1.64 -2.68 5.51
C LEU A 67 2.08 -3.99 4.86
N CYS A 68 3.09 -3.93 3.99
CA CYS A 68 3.55 -5.06 3.19
C CYS A 68 5.07 -5.22 3.29
#